data_AF-A0A1C6QUP6-F1
#
_entry.id   AF-A0A1C6QUP6-F1
#
_cell.length_a   1.000
_cell.length_b   1.000
_cell.length_c   1.000
_cell.angle_alpha   90.00
_cell.angle_beta   90.00
_cell.angle_gamma   90.00
#
_symmetry.space_group_name_H-M   'P 1'
#
loop_
_entity.id
_entity.type
_entity.pdbx_description
1 polymer ?
#
loop_
_entity_poly.entity_id
_entity_poly.type
_entity_poly.pdbx_seq_one_letter_code
_entity_poly.pdbx_strand_id
1 'polypeptide(L)'
;MSHRNARLTVHGRRLLVERVHSGRPIAHVAAEMGISRPTAHKWLRRWRTQGEAGLHDRPSRPHTTPHRTPPAVEDQVCRLRQDRKLGPARIAPILGLPASTVHRVLARHGLNRLAFLDRPTGQVIRRYERS
;
A
#
# COMPACT_ATOMS: atom_id res chain seq x y z
N MET A 1 -7.37 7.62 7.89
CA MET A 1 -8.25 8.04 6.78
C MET A 1 -9.18 6.90 6.44
N SER A 2 -10.47 7.18 6.24
CA SER A 2 -11.46 6.18 5.83
C SER A 2 -11.22 5.77 4.38
N HIS A 3 -11.22 4.47 4.08
CA HIS A 3 -11.14 3.99 2.70
C HIS A 3 -12.33 4.53 1.87
N ARG A 4 -12.12 4.88 0.59
CA ARG A 4 -13.15 5.42 -0.31
C ARG A 4 -14.47 4.62 -0.29
N ASN A 5 -14.35 3.30 -0.26
CA ASN A 5 -15.50 2.38 -0.31
C ASN A 5 -16.02 1.96 1.08
N ALA A 6 -15.53 2.56 2.17
CA ALA A 6 -15.98 2.21 3.51
C ALA A 6 -17.35 2.86 3.79
N ARG A 7 -18.38 2.04 3.98
CA ARG A 7 -19.73 2.54 4.36
C ARG A 7 -19.78 3.25 5.70
N LEU A 8 -18.92 2.86 6.65
CA LEU A 8 -18.85 3.48 7.98
C LEU A 8 -17.48 4.12 8.21
N THR A 9 -17.51 5.36 8.70
CA THR A 9 -16.37 6.04 9.31
C THR A 9 -16.00 5.37 10.64
N VAL A 10 -14.85 5.74 11.22
CA VAL A 10 -14.47 5.26 12.57
C VAL A 10 -15.54 5.61 13.61
N HIS A 11 -16.11 6.82 13.53
CA HIS A 11 -17.21 7.23 14.40
C HIS A 11 -18.46 6.34 14.23
N GLY A 12 -18.86 6.04 12.99
CA GLY A 12 -19.98 5.11 12.75
C GLY A 12 -19.71 3.70 13.29
N ARG A 13 -18.46 3.24 13.28
CA ARG A 13 -18.09 1.94 13.88
C ARG A 13 -18.16 1.96 15.41
N ARG A 14 -17.87 3.09 16.06
CA ARG A 14 -18.08 3.25 17.52
C ARG A 14 -19.55 3.20 17.86
N LEU A 15 -20.38 3.93 17.14
CA LEU A 15 -21.82 3.95 17.34
C LEU A 15 -22.44 2.54 17.18
N LEU A 16 -21.95 1.76 16.21
CA LEU A 16 -22.31 0.34 16.07
C LEU A 16 -22.01 -0.45 17.35
N VAL A 17 -20.80 -0.29 17.91
CA VAL A 17 -20.38 -0.98 19.13
C VAL A 17 -21.23 -0.56 20.32
N GLU A 18 -21.41 0.74 20.53
CA GLU A 18 -22.20 1.31 21.62
C GLU A 18 -23.64 0.78 21.60
N ARG A 19 -24.31 0.82 20.43
CA ARG A 19 -25.69 0.32 20.25
C ARG A 19 -25.82 -1.17 20.53
N VAL A 20 -24.82 -1.98 20.15
CA VAL A 20 -24.82 -3.41 20.43
C VAL A 20 -24.54 -3.68 21.91
N HIS A 21 -23.65 -2.89 22.53
CA HIS A 21 -23.33 -3.01 23.94
C HIS A 21 -24.49 -2.59 24.85
N SER A 22 -25.35 -1.68 24.39
CA SER A 22 -26.61 -1.33 25.06
C SER A 22 -27.70 -2.41 24.95
N GLY A 23 -27.34 -3.66 24.62
CA GLY A 23 -28.25 -4.81 24.55
C GLY A 23 -29.01 -4.97 23.23
N ARG A 24 -28.80 -4.10 22.23
CA ARG A 24 -29.56 -4.18 20.97
C ARG A 24 -29.06 -5.34 20.09
N PRO A 25 -29.95 -6.11 19.44
CA PRO A 25 -29.54 -7.17 18.53
C PRO A 25 -28.70 -6.64 17.35
N ILE A 26 -27.56 -7.30 17.10
CA ILE A 26 -26.61 -6.93 16.04
C ILE A 26 -27.29 -6.83 14.66
N ALA A 27 -28.28 -7.70 14.39
CA ALA A 27 -29.00 -7.71 13.12
C ALA A 27 -29.76 -6.40 12.87
N HIS A 28 -30.43 -5.86 13.89
CA HIS A 28 -31.19 -4.62 13.77
C HIS A 28 -30.25 -3.42 13.59
N VAL A 29 -29.19 -3.34 14.41
CA VAL A 29 -28.20 -2.25 14.31
C VAL A 29 -27.49 -2.28 12.95
N ALA A 30 -27.16 -3.47 12.42
CA ALA A 30 -26.54 -3.59 11.11
C ALA A 30 -27.45 -3.07 9.99
N ALA A 31 -28.75 -3.42 10.02
CA ALA A 31 -29.74 -2.96 9.06
C ALA A 31 -29.91 -1.44 9.10
N GLU A 32 -30.09 -0.85 10.28
CA GLU A 32 -30.21 0.60 10.49
C GLU A 32 -28.99 1.38 9.99
N MET A 33 -27.80 0.79 10.11
CA MET A 33 -26.54 1.41 9.68
C MET A 33 -26.16 1.07 8.23
N GLY A 34 -27.03 0.38 7.49
CA GLY A 34 -26.82 0.06 6.07
C GLY A 34 -25.63 -0.88 5.81
N ILE A 35 -25.27 -1.74 6.77
CA ILE A 35 -24.18 -2.71 6.64
C ILE A 35 -24.67 -4.14 6.78
N SER A 36 -23.92 -5.10 6.24
CA SER A 36 -24.24 -6.51 6.41
C SER A 36 -23.93 -7.00 7.83
N ARG A 37 -24.68 -8.00 8.32
CA ARG A 37 -24.44 -8.66 9.61
C ARG A 37 -22.99 -9.14 9.77
N PRO A 38 -22.34 -9.78 8.78
CA PRO A 38 -20.93 -10.15 8.88
C PRO A 38 -19.99 -8.95 9.08
N THR A 39 -20.31 -7.80 8.47
CA THR A 39 -19.52 -6.57 8.65
C THR A 39 -19.65 -6.05 10.07
N ALA A 40 -20.84 -6.09 10.65
CA ALA A 40 -21.06 -5.71 12.04
C ALA A 40 -20.28 -6.62 13.01
N HIS A 41 -20.38 -7.95 12.83
CA HIS A 41 -19.62 -8.92 13.61
C HIS A 41 -18.10 -8.72 13.49
N LYS A 42 -17.60 -8.41 12.29
CA LYS A 42 -16.18 -8.10 12.07
C LYS A 42 -15.71 -6.94 12.95
N TRP A 43 -16.46 -5.84 12.97
CA TRP A 43 -16.10 -4.66 13.76
C TRP A 43 -16.18 -4.92 15.26
N LEU A 44 -17.24 -5.60 15.73
CA LEU A 44 -17.36 -6.00 17.13
C LEU A 44 -16.21 -6.92 17.57
N ARG A 45 -15.83 -7.90 16.75
CA ARG A 45 -14.68 -8.78 17.04
C ARG A 45 -13.38 -7.99 17.16
N ARG A 46 -13.16 -7.02 16.25
CA ARG A 46 -11.97 -6.15 16.32
C ARG A 46 -11.98 -5.26 17.55
N TRP A 47 -13.11 -4.68 17.90
CA TRP A 47 -13.23 -3.87 19.11
C TRP A 47 -13.00 -4.70 20.39
N ARG A 48 -13.57 -5.90 20.49
CA ARG A 48 -13.34 -6.80 21.64
C ARG A 48 -11.88 -7.21 21.82
N THR A 49 -11.12 -7.29 20.73
CA THR A 49 -9.72 -7.74 20.76
C THR A 49 -8.72 -6.59 20.88
N GLN A 50 -9.05 -5.38 20.43
CA GLN A 50 -8.11 -4.26 20.25
C GLN A 50 -8.65 -2.92 20.77
N GLY A 51 -9.85 -2.90 21.36
CA GLY A 51 -10.57 -1.70 21.76
C GLY A 51 -10.81 -0.74 20.59
N GLU A 52 -10.75 0.56 20.87
CA GLU A 52 -10.90 1.64 19.90
C GLU A 52 -9.92 1.54 18.72
N ALA A 53 -8.69 1.08 18.96
CA ALA A 53 -7.68 0.92 17.91
C ALA A 53 -8.14 -0.06 16.81
N GLY A 54 -8.95 -1.07 17.18
CA GLY A 54 -9.50 -2.05 16.25
C GLY A 54 -10.51 -1.49 15.24
N LEU A 55 -11.05 -0.30 15.48
CA LEU A 55 -12.03 0.36 14.62
C LEU A 55 -11.41 1.16 13.49
N HIS A 56 -10.08 1.38 13.52
CA HIS A 56 -9.37 2.03 12.44
C HIS A 56 -9.23 1.13 11.21
N ASP A 57 -9.14 1.75 10.03
CA ASP A 57 -8.88 1.01 8.80
C ASP A 57 -7.49 0.39 8.84
N ARG A 58 -7.43 -0.88 8.43
CA ARG A 58 -6.17 -1.57 8.18
C ARG A 58 -5.76 -1.36 6.74
N PRO A 59 -4.46 -1.33 6.43
CA PRO A 59 -4.01 -1.26 5.06
C PRO A 59 -4.56 -2.45 4.26
N SER A 60 -5.23 -2.19 3.14
CA SER A 60 -5.67 -3.22 2.18
C SER A 60 -4.51 -3.78 1.33
N ARG A 61 -3.27 -3.46 1.71
CA ARG A 61 -2.07 -3.84 0.97
C ARG A 61 -1.81 -5.33 1.24
N PRO A 62 -1.56 -6.15 0.20
CA PRO A 62 -1.14 -7.54 0.41
C PRO A 62 0.06 -7.61 1.35
N HIS A 63 0.03 -8.53 2.32
CA HIS A 63 1.17 -8.75 3.22
C HIS A 63 2.39 -9.28 2.45
N THR A 64 2.14 -10.12 1.44
CA THR A 64 3.17 -10.74 0.60
C THR A 64 2.78 -10.63 -0.87
N THR A 65 3.78 -10.42 -1.72
CA THR A 65 3.64 -10.43 -3.18
C THR A 65 4.61 -11.48 -3.74
N PRO A 66 4.19 -12.75 -3.92
CA PRO A 66 5.10 -13.87 -4.21
C PRO A 66 5.85 -13.70 -5.54
N HIS A 67 5.25 -13.03 -6.52
CA HIS A 67 5.89 -12.71 -7.81
C HIS A 67 6.68 -11.39 -7.78
N ARG A 68 6.98 -10.85 -6.60
CA ARG A 68 7.85 -9.69 -6.49
C ARG A 68 9.28 -10.12 -6.80
N THR A 69 9.95 -9.35 -7.65
CA THR A 69 11.37 -9.51 -7.94
C THR A 69 12.17 -9.57 -6.63
N PRO A 70 13.02 -10.57 -6.41
CA PRO A 70 13.82 -10.68 -5.20
C PRO A 70 14.67 -9.41 -4.97
N PRO A 71 14.86 -8.95 -3.72
CA PRO A 71 15.60 -7.72 -3.42
C PRO A 71 16.99 -7.67 -4.07
N ALA A 72 17.73 -8.78 -4.05
CA ALA A 72 19.05 -8.87 -4.66
C ALA A 72 19.04 -8.58 -6.18
N VAL A 73 17.98 -9.00 -6.89
CA VAL A 73 17.81 -8.73 -8.32
C VAL A 73 17.39 -7.26 -8.54
N GLU A 74 16.56 -6.71 -7.65
CA GLU A 74 16.24 -5.28 -7.67
C GLU A 74 17.50 -4.41 -7.49
N ASP A 75 18.41 -4.80 -6.60
CA ASP A 75 19.67 -4.11 -6.37
C ASP A 75 20.57 -4.14 -7.61
N GLN A 76 20.65 -5.28 -8.31
CA GLN A 76 21.39 -5.39 -9.58
C GLN A 76 20.82 -4.46 -10.66
N VAL A 77 19.48 -4.37 -10.76
CA VAL A 77 18.81 -3.42 -11.66
C VAL A 77 19.19 -1.98 -11.31
N CYS A 78 19.19 -1.63 -10.02
CA CYS A 78 19.53 -0.27 -9.56
C CYS A 78 21.00 0.07 -9.80
N ARG A 79 21.93 -0.86 -9.55
CA ARG A 79 23.37 -0.69 -9.83
C ARG A 79 23.63 -0.46 -11.31
N LEU A 80 23.12 -1.33 -12.20
CA LEU A 80 23.27 -1.15 -13.65
C LEU A 80 22.69 0.18 -14.13
N ARG A 81 21.62 0.65 -13.50
CA ARG A 81 21.04 1.95 -13.80
C ARG A 81 21.94 3.10 -13.35
N GLN A 82 22.49 3.06 -12.15
CA GLN A 82 23.31 4.14 -11.59
C GLN A 82 24.69 4.20 -12.24
N ASP A 83 25.35 3.05 -12.39
CA ASP A 83 26.74 2.97 -12.89
C ASP A 83 26.80 3.23 -14.40
N ARG A 84 25.90 2.59 -15.16
CA ARG A 84 25.95 2.57 -16.63
C ARG A 84 24.88 3.41 -17.31
N LYS A 85 23.95 4.00 -16.54
CA LYS A 85 22.85 4.84 -17.07
C LYS A 85 22.02 4.15 -18.15
N LEU A 86 21.90 2.82 -18.06
CA LEU A 86 21.17 2.04 -19.05
C LEU A 86 19.65 2.22 -18.88
N GLY A 87 18.93 2.22 -20.01
CA GLY A 87 17.47 2.15 -20.02
C GLY A 87 16.96 0.72 -19.77
N PRO A 88 15.67 0.55 -19.45
CA PRO A 88 15.09 -0.77 -19.20
C PRO A 88 15.35 -1.80 -20.32
N ALA A 89 15.29 -1.38 -21.59
CA ALA A 89 15.54 -2.25 -22.74
C ALA A 89 16.98 -2.76 -22.83
N ARG A 90 17.96 -2.05 -22.24
CA ARG A 90 19.37 -2.48 -22.21
C ARG A 90 19.71 -3.29 -20.95
N ILE A 91 19.04 -3.02 -19.83
CA ILE A 91 19.23 -3.77 -18.58
C ILE A 91 18.54 -5.14 -18.64
N ALA A 92 17.36 -5.20 -19.25
CA ALA A 92 16.55 -6.41 -19.41
C ALA A 92 17.34 -7.65 -19.89
N PRO A 93 18.03 -7.60 -21.05
CA PRO A 93 18.79 -8.74 -21.55
C PRO A 93 20.00 -9.10 -20.67
N ILE A 94 20.60 -8.13 -19.95
CA ILE A 94 21.76 -8.38 -19.06
C ILE A 94 21.36 -9.26 -17.87
N LEU A 95 20.14 -9.07 -17.35
CA LEU A 95 19.65 -9.76 -16.15
C LEU A 95 18.63 -10.85 -16.44
N GLY A 96 18.30 -11.12 -17.72
CA GLY A 96 17.27 -12.08 -18.09
C GLY A 96 15.86 -11.69 -17.63
N LEU A 97 15.57 -10.39 -17.55
CA LEU A 97 14.28 -9.86 -17.07
C LEU A 97 13.48 -9.19 -18.19
N PRO A 98 12.14 -9.24 -18.15
CA PRO A 98 11.33 -8.39 -19.03
C PRO A 98 11.61 -6.90 -18.78
N ALA A 99 11.68 -6.10 -19.85
CA ALA A 99 11.90 -4.66 -19.74
C ALA A 99 10.84 -3.93 -18.90
N SER A 100 9.59 -4.41 -18.91
CA SER A 100 8.51 -3.92 -18.06
C SER A 100 8.78 -4.18 -16.56
N THR A 101 9.35 -5.34 -16.21
CA THR A 101 9.78 -5.65 -14.84
C THR A 101 10.91 -4.73 -14.41
N VAL A 102 11.92 -4.54 -15.25
CA VAL A 102 13.02 -3.59 -14.98
C VAL A 102 12.47 -2.18 -14.75
N HIS A 103 11.60 -1.69 -15.64
CA HIS A 103 10.99 -0.37 -15.48
C HIS A 103 10.23 -0.24 -14.16
N ARG A 104 9.43 -1.24 -13.78
CA ARG A 104 8.68 -1.27 -12.51
C ARG A 104 9.58 -1.31 -11.28
N VAL A 105 10.73 -1.99 -11.36
CA VAL A 105 11.76 -1.93 -10.30
C VAL A 105 12.30 -0.52 -10.21
N LEU A 106 12.77 0.07 -11.32
CA LEU A 106 13.32 1.43 -11.32
C LEU A 106 12.33 2.48 -10.83
N ALA A 107 11.05 2.36 -11.17
CA ALA A 107 10.01 3.27 -10.69
C ALA A 107 9.81 3.19 -9.17
N ARG A 108 9.83 1.99 -8.59
CA ARG A 108 9.73 1.80 -7.13
C ARG A 108 10.92 2.39 -6.37
N HIS A 109 12.10 2.37 -6.99
CA HIS A 109 13.34 2.93 -6.42
C HIS A 109 13.58 4.40 -6.82
N GLY A 110 12.65 5.04 -7.55
CA GLY A 110 12.78 6.44 -7.97
C GLY A 110 13.83 6.71 -9.06
N LEU A 111 14.30 5.67 -9.77
CA LEU A 111 15.38 5.73 -10.77
C LEU A 111 14.87 5.66 -12.22
N ASN A 112 13.56 5.73 -12.45
CA ASN A 112 12.95 5.53 -13.78
C ASN A 112 13.30 6.63 -14.80
N ARG A 113 13.59 7.86 -14.37
CA ARG A 113 13.92 9.00 -15.25
C ARG A 113 15.42 9.25 -15.28
N LEU A 114 16.06 9.04 -16.44
CA LEU A 114 17.50 9.30 -16.60
C LEU A 114 17.86 10.77 -16.42
N ALA A 115 16.97 11.65 -16.90
CA ALA A 115 17.16 13.10 -16.80
C ALA A 115 17.25 13.59 -15.34
N PHE A 116 16.80 12.78 -14.38
CA PHE A 116 16.84 13.09 -12.96
C PHE A 116 18.04 12.45 -12.26
N LEU A 117 18.90 11.75 -12.99
CA LEU A 117 20.16 11.23 -12.45
C LEU A 117 21.28 12.19 -12.78
N ASP A 118 22.07 12.51 -11.78
CA ASP A 118 23.30 13.27 -11.94
C ASP A 118 24.25 12.53 -12.88
N ARG A 119 24.86 13.28 -13.80
CA ARG A 119 25.60 12.69 -14.93
C ARG A 119 26.89 12.01 -14.47
N PRO A 120 27.71 12.63 -13.58
CA PRO A 120 28.89 11.99 -13.03
C PRO A 120 28.56 10.92 -11.98
N THR A 121 27.66 11.19 -11.03
CA THR A 121 27.49 10.30 -9.85
C THR A 121 26.38 9.26 -9.99
N GLY A 122 25.41 9.48 -10.88
CA GLY A 122 24.23 8.61 -11.00
C GLY A 122 23.24 8.67 -9.85
N GLN A 123 23.44 9.60 -8.92
CA GLN A 123 22.50 9.85 -7.85
C GLN A 123 21.29 10.63 -8.35
N VAL A 124 20.14 10.44 -7.72
CA VAL A 124 18.94 11.22 -8.06
C VAL A 124 19.17 12.67 -7.65
N ILE A 125 19.06 13.60 -8.60
CA ILE A 125 19.10 15.04 -8.37
C ILE A 125 17.88 15.40 -7.52
N ARG A 126 18.09 15.67 -6.24
CA ARG A 126 17.05 16.22 -5.36
C ARG A 126 16.84 17.69 -5.74
N ARG A 127 15.79 17.98 -6.50
CA ARG A 127 15.36 19.36 -6.71
C ARG A 127 14.85 19.90 -5.38
N TYR A 128 15.51 20.93 -4.83
CA TYR A 128 14.93 21.72 -3.74
C TYR A 128 13.72 22.48 -4.29
N GLU A 129 12.52 22.05 -3.93
CA GLU A 129 11.34 22.90 -4.05
C GLU A 129 11.39 23.87 -2.86
N ARG A 130 11.62 25.16 -3.13
CA ARG A 130 11.42 26.19 -2.10
C ARG A 130 9.92 26.21 -1.80
N SER A 131 9.59 25.95 -0.54
CA SER A 131 8.24 26.12 0.02
C SER A 131 7.86 27.58 0.11
#